data_AF-A0A951D443-F1
#
_entry.id   AF-A0A951D443-F1
#
_cell.length_a   1.000
_cell.length_b   1.000
_cell.length_c   1.000
_cell.angle_alpha   90.00
_cell.angle_beta   90.00
_cell.angle_gamma   90.00
#
_symmetry.space_group_name_H-M   'P 1'
#
loop_
_entity.id
_entity.type
_entity.pdbx_description
1 polymer ?
#
loop_
_entity_poly.entity_id
_entity_poly.type
_entity_poly.pdbx_seq_one_letter_code
_entity_poly.pdbx_strand_id
1 'polypeptide(L)'
;ISLDEDVYEVITEPADLTTARDALTEAGVDIESADLVQRPRALVPVGEADAGKLMKLIDALEESDDVGAVHANFDVDSAVLERVAQ
;
A
#
# COMPACT_ATOMS: atom_id res chain seq x y z
N ILE A 1 -3.91 14.44 2.52
CA ILE A 1 -3.72 14.20 3.96
C ILE A 1 -4.92 13.41 4.42
N SER A 2 -4.74 12.10 4.45
CA SER A 2 -5.68 11.13 5.03
C SER A 2 -5.24 10.92 6.49
N LEU A 3 -6.18 10.75 7.43
CA LEU A 3 -5.90 10.46 8.83
C LEU A 3 -6.16 8.99 9.06
N ASP A 4 -5.10 8.20 9.17
CA ASP A 4 -5.14 6.81 9.61
C ASP A 4 -4.34 6.72 10.91
N GLU A 5 -5.06 6.43 12.01
CA GLU A 5 -4.54 5.90 13.28
C GLU A 5 -3.23 6.54 13.83
N ASP A 6 -3.18 7.87 13.88
CA ASP A 6 -2.10 8.74 14.43
C ASP A 6 -0.96 9.14 13.46
N VAL A 7 -1.03 8.75 12.18
CA VAL A 7 -0.02 9.12 11.17
C VAL A 7 -0.63 9.97 10.05
N TYR A 8 0.11 10.96 9.58
CA TYR A 8 -0.27 11.79 8.43
C TYR A 8 0.27 11.21 7.13
N GLU A 9 -0.61 10.73 6.25
CA GLU A 9 -0.22 10.33 4.90
C GLU A 9 -0.16 11.56 3.96
N VAL A 10 1.05 11.86 3.46
CA VAL A 10 1.28 12.93 2.47
C VAL A 10 1.55 12.31 1.11
N ILE A 11 0.66 12.59 0.15
CA ILE A 11 0.76 12.10 -1.22
C ILE A 11 1.29 13.22 -2.11
N THR A 12 2.34 12.93 -2.88
CA THR A 12 2.96 13.85 -3.83
C THR A 12 3.14 13.19 -5.19
N GLU A 13 3.46 13.98 -6.21
CA GLU A 13 3.96 13.43 -7.46
C GLU A 13 5.33 12.76 -7.23
N PRO A 14 5.68 11.72 -8.02
CA PRO A 14 6.94 10.99 -7.86
C PRO A 14 8.18 11.88 -7.99
N ALA A 15 8.10 12.92 -8.82
CA ALA A 15 9.19 13.88 -9.03
C ALA A 15 9.41 14.79 -7.81
N ASP A 16 8.35 15.03 -7.04
CA ASP A 16 8.34 15.99 -5.93
C ASP A 16 8.59 15.33 -4.57
N LEU A 17 8.70 14.00 -4.51
CA LEU A 17 8.87 13.24 -3.25
C LEU A 17 10.08 13.74 -2.45
N THR A 18 11.23 13.91 -3.10
CA THR A 18 12.45 14.40 -2.44
C THR A 18 12.27 15.81 -1.90
N THR A 19 11.66 16.70 -2.70
CA THR A 19 11.43 18.09 -2.31
C THR A 19 10.44 18.19 -1.14
N ALA A 20 9.38 17.37 -1.15
CA ALA A 20 8.41 17.33 -0.06
C ALA A 20 9.03 16.76 1.22
N ARG A 21 9.84 15.70 1.13
CA ARG A 21 10.60 15.13 2.25
C ARG A 21 11.54 16.16 2.87
N ASP A 22 12.31 16.86 2.03
CA ASP A 22 13.29 17.83 2.49
C ASP A 22 12.59 19.04 3.15
N ALA A 23 11.47 19.50 2.58
CA ALA A 23 10.66 20.58 3.15
C ALA A 23 10.01 20.19 4.50
N LEU A 24 9.51 18.96 4.63
CA LEU A 24 8.93 18.44 5.88
C LEU A 24 10.00 18.27 6.96
N THR A 25 11.16 17.73 6.59
CA THR A 25 12.32 17.63 7.49
C THR A 25 12.79 19.01 7.97
N GLU A 26 12.88 19.99 7.07
CA GLU A 26 13.27 21.38 7.40
C GLU A 26 12.22 22.06 8.30
N ALA A 27 10.94 21.73 8.13
CA ALA A 27 9.86 22.16 9.01
C ALA A 27 9.84 21.45 10.38
N GLY A 28 10.73 20.49 10.62
CA GLY A 28 10.85 19.76 11.88
C GLY A 28 9.82 18.63 12.05
N VAL A 29 9.29 18.10 10.94
CA VAL A 29 8.39 16.94 10.94
C VAL A 29 9.23 15.67 10.84
N ASP A 30 9.12 14.78 11.83
CA ASP A 30 9.71 13.45 11.77
C ASP A 30 8.94 12.59 10.75
N ILE A 31 9.65 12.11 9.72
CA ILE A 31 9.11 11.25 8.67
C ILE A 31 9.45 9.81 9.03
N GLU A 32 8.44 8.98 9.29
CA GLU A 32 8.64 7.55 9.56
C GLU A 32 8.99 6.74 8.32
N SER A 33 8.35 7.03 7.18
CA SER A 33 8.61 6.37 5.89
C SER A 33 8.31 7.33 4.74
N ALA A 34 9.11 7.23 3.67
CA ALA A 34 8.93 7.97 2.43
C ALA A 34 9.34 7.10 1.25
N ASP A 35 8.36 6.41 0.65
CA ASP A 35 8.59 5.42 -0.39
C ASP A 35 7.82 5.76 -1.67
N LEU A 36 8.45 5.49 -2.82
CA LEU A 36 7.78 5.57 -4.11
C LEU A 36 6.90 4.34 -4.30
N VAL A 37 5.59 4.52 -4.17
CA VAL A 37 4.60 3.44 -4.32
C VAL A 37 3.70 3.67 -5.53
N GLN A 38 3.36 2.59 -6.25
CA GLN A 38 2.31 2.65 -7.26
C GLN A 38 0.93 2.58 -6.60
N ARG A 39 0.27 3.73 -6.48
CA ARG A 39 -1.09 3.81 -5.93
C ARG A 39 -2.14 3.59 -7.03
N PRO A 40 -3.06 2.64 -6.85
CA PRO A 40 -4.13 2.43 -7.81
C PRO A 40 -5.14 3.60 -7.78
N ARG A 41 -5.60 4.02 -8.96
CA ARG A 41 -6.59 5.11 -9.10
C ARG A 41 -8.01 4.69 -8.72
N ALA A 42 -8.30 3.40 -8.79
CA ALA A 42 -9.59 2.82 -8.45
C ALA A 42 -9.38 1.47 -7.78
N LEU A 43 -10.11 1.26 -6.69
CA LEU A 43 -10.16 0.00 -5.99
C LEU A 43 -11.26 -0.89 -6.55
N VAL A 44 -10.99 -2.20 -6.64
CA VAL A 44 -11.92 -3.20 -7.14
C VAL A 44 -12.38 -4.07 -5.97
N PRO A 45 -13.66 -4.02 -5.59
CA PRO A 45 -14.15 -4.84 -4.49
C PRO A 45 -14.07 -6.32 -4.88
N VAL A 46 -13.46 -7.12 -4.01
CA VAL A 46 -13.30 -8.56 -4.19
C VAL A 46 -14.08 -9.28 -3.09
N GLY A 47 -14.96 -10.20 -3.50
CA GLY A 47 -15.75 -11.01 -2.58
C GLY A 47 -14.94 -12.15 -1.95
N GLU A 48 -15.46 -12.70 -0.85
CA GLU A 48 -14.85 -13.79 -0.09
C GLU A 48 -14.48 -15.02 -0.94
N ALA A 49 -15.29 -15.35 -1.96
CA ALA A 49 -15.05 -16.49 -2.85
C ALA A 49 -13.77 -16.36 -3.69
N ASP A 50 -13.35 -15.14 -3.99
CA ASP A 50 -12.18 -14.86 -4.83
C ASP A 50 -10.98 -14.35 -4.01
N ALA A 51 -11.22 -13.80 -2.82
CA ALA A 51 -10.17 -13.33 -1.89
C ALA A 51 -9.13 -14.42 -1.58
N GLY A 52 -9.55 -15.67 -1.37
CA GLY A 52 -8.62 -16.76 -1.08
C GLY A 52 -7.75 -17.18 -2.27
N LYS A 53 -8.25 -17.04 -3.50
CA LYS A 53 -7.43 -17.29 -4.70
C LYS A 53 -6.47 -16.13 -4.95
N LEU A 54 -6.94 -14.92 -4.69
CA LEU A 54 -6.15 -13.71 -4.82
C LEU A 54 -4.97 -13.70 -3.84
N MET A 55 -5.21 -14.04 -2.58
CA MET A 55 -4.14 -14.11 -1.57
C MET A 55 -3.08 -15.14 -1.95
N LYS A 56 -3.48 -16.35 -2.33
CA LYS A 56 -2.54 -17.39 -2.81
C LYS A 56 -1.73 -16.96 -4.03
N LEU A 57 -2.32 -16.14 -4.90
CA LEU A 57 -1.62 -15.60 -6.07
C LEU A 57 -0.59 -14.56 -5.64
N ILE A 58 -0.93 -13.69 -4.69
CA ILE A 58 -0.01 -12.70 -4.13
C ILE A 58 1.15 -13.40 -3.44
N ASP A 59 0.87 -14.36 -2.55
CA ASP A 59 1.90 -15.13 -1.84
C ASP A 59 2.88 -15.79 -2.82
N ALA A 60 2.36 -16.46 -3.86
CA ALA A 60 3.20 -17.12 -4.86
C ALA A 60 4.04 -16.13 -5.71
N LEU A 61 3.57 -14.89 -5.88
CA LEU A 61 4.33 -13.83 -6.54
C LEU A 61 5.41 -13.28 -5.60
N GLU A 62 5.13 -13.13 -4.31
CA GLU A 62 6.09 -12.66 -3.30
C GLU A 62 7.20 -13.69 -3.01
N GLU A 63 6.90 -14.99 -3.14
CA GLU A 63 7.89 -16.07 -3.05
C GLU A 63 8.85 -16.12 -4.25
N SER A 64 8.61 -15.34 -5.31
CA SER A 64 9.45 -15.33 -6.50
C SER A 64 10.62 -14.37 -6.36
N ASP A 65 11.84 -14.91 -6.43
CA ASP A 65 13.09 -14.12 -6.37
C ASP A 65 13.21 -13.05 -7.48
N ASP A 66 12.46 -13.20 -8.57
CA ASP A 66 12.42 -12.27 -9.70
C ASP A 66 11.36 -11.16 -9.55
N VAL A 67 10.49 -11.24 -8.53
CA VAL A 67 9.43 -10.27 -8.25
C VAL A 67 9.90 -9.31 -7.16
N GLY A 68 10.09 -8.04 -7.53
CA GLY A 68 10.54 -7.02 -6.57
C GLY A 68 9.43 -6.44 -5.69
N ALA A 69 8.24 -6.24 -6.23
CA ALA A 69 7.10 -5.69 -5.50
C ALA A 69 5.77 -6.09 -6.17
N VAL A 70 4.80 -6.49 -5.36
CA VAL A 70 3.43 -6.79 -5.81
C VAL A 70 2.55 -5.59 -5.49
N HIS A 71 1.95 -5.00 -6.52
CA HIS A 71 0.97 -3.93 -6.37
C HIS A 71 -0.39 -4.43 -6.84
N ALA A 72 -1.40 -4.24 -6.01
CA ALA A 72 -2.74 -4.68 -6.32
C ALA A 72 -3.76 -3.63 -5.91
N ASN A 73 -4.88 -3.60 -6.62
CA ASN A 73 -5.96 -2.63 -6.42
C ASN A 73 -7.23 -3.26 -5.89
N PHE A 74 -7.15 -4.44 -5.27
CA PHE A 74 -8.30 -5.07 -4.67
C PHE A 74 -8.70 -4.35 -3.38
N ASP A 75 -9.99 -4.36 -3.12
CA ASP A 75 -10.60 -3.94 -1.87
C ASP A 75 -11.31 -5.16 -1.29
N VAL A 76 -10.69 -5.74 -0.26
CA VAL A 76 -11.22 -6.90 0.45
C VAL A 76 -11.42 -6.47 1.89
N ASP A 77 -12.59 -6.77 2.44
CA ASP A 77 -12.91 -6.51 3.84
C ASP A 77 -11.87 -7.20 4.75
N SER A 78 -11.34 -6.48 5.74
CA SER A 78 -10.32 -7.00 6.64
C SER A 78 -10.78 -8.27 7.37
N ALA A 79 -12.07 -8.38 7.69
CA ALA A 79 -12.65 -9.58 8.31
C ALA A 79 -12.72 -10.77 7.34
N VAL A 80 -12.69 -10.52 6.04
CA VAL A 80 -12.55 -11.58 5.01
C VAL A 80 -11.08 -11.97 4.92
N LEU A 81 -10.15 -11.02 4.77
CA LEU A 81 -8.71 -11.28 4.70
C LEU A 81 -8.22 -12.14 5.88
N GLU A 82 -8.60 -11.81 7.11
CA GLU A 82 -8.21 -12.57 8.31
C GLU A 82 -8.73 -14.02 8.28
N ARG A 83 -9.91 -14.26 7.69
CA ARG A 83 -10.47 -15.61 7.53
C ARG A 83 -9.76 -16.43 6.45
N VAL A 84 -9.22 -15.79 5.40
CA VAL A 84 -8.55 -16.50 4.30
C VAL A 84 -7.04 -16.61 4.45
N ALA A 85 -6.43 -15.82 5.33
CA ALA A 85 -5.02 -15.90 5.69
C ALA A 85 -4.70 -16.98 6.77
N GLN A 86 -5.73 -17.68 7.29
CA GLN A 86 -5.60 -18.80 8.23
C GLN A 86 -5.27 -20.13 7.55
#